data_AF-B0AZV3-F1
#
_entry.id   AF-B0AZV3-F1
#
_cell.length_a   1.000
_cell.length_b   1.000
_cell.length_c   1.000
_cell.angle_alpha   90.00
_cell.angle_beta   90.00
_cell.angle_gamma   90.00
#
_symmetry.space_group_name_H-M   'P 1'
#
loop_
_entity.id
_entity.type
_entity.pdbx_description
1 polymer ?
#
loop_
_entity_poly.entity_id
_entity_poly.type
_entity_poly.pdbx_seq_one_letter_code
_entity_poly.pdbx_strand_id
1 'polypeptide(L)'
;MEEQDARVPALEPFRVEQAPPVIYYVPDFISKEEEEYLLRQVFNAPKPKWTQLSGRKLQNWGGLPHPRGMVPERLPPWLQRYVDKVSNLSLFGGLPANHVLVNQYLPGEGIMVTTHPRPVSPHSDF
;
A
#
# COMPACT_ATOMS: atom_id res chain seq x y z
N MET A 1 -8.65 17.98 21.62
CA MET A 1 -8.78 18.62 20.30
C MET A 1 -9.01 17.48 19.32
N GLU A 2 -10.18 17.47 18.69
CA GLU A 2 -10.92 16.27 18.27
C GLU A 2 -10.36 15.55 17.03
N GLU A 3 -10.38 14.22 17.09
CA GLU A 3 -10.10 13.24 16.01
C GLU A 3 -11.16 13.30 14.88
N GLN A 4 -11.34 14.43 14.21
CA GLN A 4 -12.29 14.55 13.10
C GLN A 4 -11.74 14.13 11.72
N ASP A 5 -10.46 13.77 11.60
CA ASP A 5 -9.78 13.67 10.29
C ASP A 5 -9.73 12.29 9.62
N ALA A 6 -10.41 11.26 10.12
CA ALA A 6 -10.27 9.90 9.57
C ALA A 6 -11.47 9.38 8.76
N ARG A 7 -12.62 10.07 8.79
CA ARG A 7 -13.83 9.57 8.11
C ARG A 7 -13.88 10.07 6.69
N VAL A 8 -13.98 9.14 5.74
CA VAL A 8 -14.26 9.45 4.34
C VAL A 8 -15.73 9.16 4.08
N PRO A 9 -16.60 10.18 3.97
CA PRO A 9 -18.05 9.97 3.85
C PRO A 9 -18.46 9.02 2.73
N ALA A 10 -17.74 9.05 1.60
CA ALA A 10 -17.97 8.17 0.46
C ALA A 10 -17.69 6.67 0.76
N LEU A 11 -16.90 6.37 1.80
CA LEU A 11 -16.52 5.00 2.18
C LEU A 11 -17.31 4.46 3.37
N GLU A 12 -18.13 5.26 4.05
CA GLU A 12 -18.92 4.80 5.21
C GLU A 12 -19.76 3.53 4.96
N PRO A 13 -20.40 3.33 3.78
CA PRO A 13 -21.09 2.08 3.47
C PRO A 13 -20.19 0.83 3.44
N PHE A 14 -18.87 1.01 3.34
CA PHE A 14 -17.85 -0.04 3.25
C PHE A 14 -17.10 -0.26 4.57
N ARG A 15 -17.54 0.37 5.67
CA ARG A 15 -16.89 0.25 6.98
C ARG A 15 -17.00 -1.18 7.52
N VAL A 16 -15.90 -1.70 8.03
CA VAL A 16 -15.88 -3.05 8.64
C VAL A 16 -16.32 -2.97 10.09
N GLU A 17 -17.46 -3.56 10.43
CA GLU A 17 -18.06 -3.45 11.78
C GLU A 17 -17.22 -4.09 12.88
N GLN A 18 -16.53 -5.20 12.59
CA GLN A 18 -15.72 -5.95 13.56
C GLN A 18 -14.26 -5.47 13.62
N ALA A 19 -13.97 -4.28 13.13
CA ALA A 19 -12.65 -3.66 13.11
C ALA A 19 -12.72 -2.23 13.68
N PRO A 20 -11.58 -1.59 13.99
CA PRO A 20 -11.57 -0.17 14.35
C PRO A 20 -12.32 0.68 13.30
N PRO A 21 -13.01 1.77 13.71
CA PRO A 21 -13.92 2.55 12.84
C PRO A 21 -13.19 3.43 11.81
N VAL A 22 -11.99 3.02 11.42
CA VAL A 22 -11.10 3.61 10.41
C VAL A 22 -10.73 2.59 9.33
N ILE A 23 -11.27 1.37 9.42
CA ILE A 23 -11.04 0.28 8.47
C ILE A 23 -12.24 0.12 7.55
N TYR A 24 -11.96 0.15 6.25
CA TYR A 24 -12.95 0.04 5.19
C TYR A 24 -12.55 -1.10 4.24
N TYR A 25 -13.53 -1.89 3.78
CA TYR A 25 -13.35 -2.94 2.79
C TYR A 25 -14.26 -2.67 1.59
N VAL A 26 -13.66 -2.30 0.46
CA VAL A 26 -14.37 -2.02 -0.78
C VAL A 26 -14.25 -3.24 -1.70
N PRO A 27 -15.30 -4.09 -1.81
CA PRO A 27 -15.28 -5.22 -2.73
C PRO A 27 -15.27 -4.73 -4.18
N ASP A 28 -14.69 -5.54 -5.07
CA ASP A 28 -14.73 -5.33 -6.52
C ASP A 28 -14.27 -3.92 -6.95
N PHE A 29 -13.31 -3.34 -6.21
CA PHE A 29 -12.79 -1.99 -6.46
C PHE A 29 -12.19 -1.84 -7.87
N ILE A 30 -11.66 -2.94 -8.43
CA ILE A 30 -11.24 -3.03 -9.83
C ILE A 30 -12.12 -4.05 -10.55
N SER A 31 -12.37 -3.83 -11.83
CA SER A 31 -13.08 -4.81 -12.65
C SER A 31 -12.20 -6.03 -12.95
N LYS A 32 -12.81 -7.13 -13.41
CA LYS A 32 -12.07 -8.34 -13.82
C LYS A 32 -11.07 -8.05 -14.93
N GLU A 33 -11.46 -7.21 -15.89
CA GLU A 33 -10.60 -6.80 -17.00
C GLU A 33 -9.42 -5.94 -16.52
N GLU A 34 -9.66 -5.08 -15.53
CA GLU A 34 -8.62 -4.29 -14.86
C GLU A 34 -7.64 -5.19 -14.10
N GLU A 35 -8.15 -6.20 -13.38
CA GLU A 35 -7.35 -7.20 -12.67
C GLU A 35 -6.45 -8.00 -13.63
N GLU A 36 -7.03 -8.56 -14.69
CA GLU A 36 -6.26 -9.31 -15.69
C GLU A 36 -5.19 -8.43 -16.36
N TYR A 37 -5.54 -7.18 -16.67
CA TYR A 37 -4.59 -6.22 -17.23
C TYR A 37 -3.44 -5.93 -16.25
N LEU A 38 -3.75 -5.68 -14.98
CA LEU A 38 -2.76 -5.45 -13.93
C LEU A 38 -1.81 -6.64 -13.78
N LEU A 39 -2.36 -7.86 -13.69
CA LEU A 39 -1.56 -9.08 -13.57
C LEU A 39 -0.60 -9.23 -14.77
N ARG A 40 -1.10 -9.04 -16.00
CA ARG A 40 -0.25 -9.07 -17.20
C ARG A 40 0.91 -8.07 -17.11
N GLN A 41 0.64 -6.83 -16.69
CA GLN A 41 1.68 -5.80 -16.58
C GLN A 41 2.70 -6.12 -15.48
N VAL A 42 2.23 -6.58 -14.32
CA VAL A 42 3.09 -6.98 -13.19
C VAL A 42 4.03 -8.11 -13.59
N PHE A 43 3.54 -9.14 -14.28
CA PHE A 43 4.38 -10.28 -14.69
C PHE A 43 5.26 -9.99 -15.91
N ASN A 44 4.88 -9.04 -16.77
CA ASN A 44 5.72 -8.57 -17.87
C ASN A 44 6.81 -7.58 -17.43
N ALA A 45 6.83 -7.17 -16.15
CA ALA A 45 7.88 -6.32 -15.63
C ALA A 45 9.27 -6.96 -15.84
N PRO A 46 10.31 -6.18 -16.20
CA PRO A 46 11.65 -6.70 -16.41
C PRO A 46 12.17 -7.45 -15.17
N LYS A 47 12.93 -8.54 -15.36
CA LYS A 47 13.51 -9.32 -14.25
C LYS A 47 14.21 -8.46 -13.18
N PRO A 48 14.99 -7.41 -13.52
CA PRO A 48 15.63 -6.55 -12.53
C PRO A 48 14.67 -5.76 -11.61
N LYS A 49 13.38 -5.62 -11.97
CA LYS A 49 12.37 -5.00 -11.10
C LYS A 49 11.93 -5.92 -9.96
N TRP A 50 12.16 -7.22 -10.07
CA TRP A 50 11.88 -8.17 -9.00
C TRP A 50 13.07 -8.31 -8.07
N THR A 51 12.86 -7.97 -6.81
CA THR A 51 13.79 -8.26 -5.71
C THR A 51 13.29 -9.48 -4.96
N GLN A 52 14.13 -10.52 -4.82
CA GLN A 52 13.82 -11.67 -3.98
C GLN A 52 14.12 -11.30 -2.51
N LEU A 53 13.11 -11.45 -1.65
CA LEU A 53 13.22 -11.32 -0.20
C LEU A 53 12.98 -12.69 0.45
N SER A 54 13.17 -12.75 1.77
CA SER A 54 12.85 -13.96 2.54
C SER A 54 11.35 -14.25 2.47
N GLY A 55 10.99 -15.31 1.74
CA GLY A 55 9.61 -15.78 1.61
C GLY A 55 8.67 -14.85 0.84
N ARG A 56 9.20 -14.01 -0.07
CA ARG A 56 8.38 -13.26 -1.05
C ARG A 56 9.24 -12.63 -2.15
N LYS A 57 8.59 -12.17 -3.23
CA LYS A 57 9.20 -11.24 -4.18
C LYS A 57 8.55 -9.87 -4.09
N LEU A 58 9.34 -8.83 -4.34
CA LEU A 58 8.93 -7.43 -4.29
C LEU A 58 9.26 -6.72 -5.60
N GLN A 59 8.33 -5.91 -6.10
CA GLN A 59 8.62 -4.83 -7.04
C GLN A 59 8.44 -3.47 -6.37
N ASN A 60 9.23 -2.50 -6.81
CA ASN A 60 9.14 -1.11 -6.37
C ASN A 60 8.92 -0.17 -7.58
N TRP A 61 7.87 0.65 -7.50
CA TRP A 61 7.48 1.66 -8.49
C TRP A 61 7.22 3.03 -7.85
N GLY A 62 7.60 4.09 -8.56
CA GLY A 62 7.29 5.48 -8.20
C GLY A 62 8.21 6.12 -7.16
N GLY A 63 9.01 5.34 -6.43
CA GLY A 63 9.91 5.87 -5.41
C GLY A 63 11.03 4.92 -5.04
N LEU A 64 12.28 5.35 -5.21
CA LEU A 64 13.45 4.59 -4.80
C LEU A 64 13.86 4.97 -3.37
N PRO A 65 13.95 4.01 -2.44
CA PRO A 65 14.54 4.22 -1.14
C PRO A 65 16.00 4.67 -1.29
N HIS A 66 16.35 5.78 -0.65
CA HIS A 66 17.70 6.32 -0.57
C HIS A 66 18.03 6.60 0.91
N PRO A 67 19.30 6.52 1.35
CA PRO A 67 19.68 6.85 2.72
C PRO A 67 19.28 8.25 3.23
N ARG A 68 18.87 9.14 2.32
CA ARG A 68 18.44 10.53 2.61
C ARG A 68 16.94 10.75 2.44
N GLY A 69 16.15 9.67 2.29
CA GLY A 69 14.72 9.71 2.03
C GLY A 69 14.32 8.98 0.75
N MET A 70 13.14 9.28 0.23
CA MET A 70 12.65 8.66 -1.01
C MET A 70 12.97 9.55 -2.21
N VAL A 71 13.54 8.96 -3.26
CA VAL A 71 13.72 9.64 -4.55
C VAL A 71 12.50 9.31 -5.42
N PRO A 72 11.67 10.30 -5.79
CA PRO A 72 10.50 10.05 -6.62
C PRO A 72 10.91 9.63 -8.03
N GLU A 73 10.25 8.60 -8.55
CA GLU A 73 10.31 8.16 -9.93
C GLU A 73 8.94 8.32 -10.58
N ARG A 74 8.91 8.49 -11.90
CA ARG A 74 7.66 8.48 -12.62
C ARG A 74 7.05 7.08 -12.58
N LEU A 75 5.79 6.98 -12.15
CA LEU A 75 5.03 5.73 -12.27
C LEU A 75 4.77 5.39 -13.74
N PRO A 76 4.81 4.10 -14.11
CA PRO A 76 4.48 3.71 -15.47
C PRO A 76 2.99 3.95 -15.74
N PRO A 77 2.59 4.34 -16.97
CA PRO A 77 1.20 4.71 -17.28
C PRO A 77 0.17 3.63 -16.93
N TRP A 78 0.55 2.35 -17.06
CA TRP A 78 -0.33 1.22 -16.72
C TRP A 78 -0.68 1.17 -15.23
N LEU A 79 0.17 1.72 -14.36
CA LEU A 79 -0.01 1.73 -12.91
C LEU A 79 -0.62 3.04 -12.42
N GLN A 80 -0.26 4.16 -13.07
CA GLN A 80 -0.72 5.51 -12.70
C GLN A 80 -2.24 5.58 -12.57
N ARG A 81 -2.99 4.99 -13.51
CA ARG A 81 -4.46 5.01 -13.48
C ARG A 81 -5.08 4.44 -12.19
N TYR A 82 -4.42 3.44 -11.58
CA TYR A 82 -4.90 2.82 -10.35
C TYR A 82 -4.48 3.63 -9.12
N VAL A 83 -3.29 4.22 -9.16
CA VAL A 83 -2.83 5.19 -8.16
C VAL A 83 -3.76 6.40 -8.13
N ASP A 84 -4.19 6.91 -9.29
CA ASP A 84 -5.16 8.01 -9.38
C ASP A 84 -6.52 7.59 -8.81
N LYS A 85 -7.00 6.38 -9.14
CA LYS A 85 -8.27 5.83 -8.63
C LYS A 85 -8.28 5.76 -7.10
N VAL A 86 -7.18 5.34 -6.46
CA VAL A 86 -7.04 5.33 -5.00
C VAL A 86 -6.87 6.75 -4.45
N SER A 87 -6.10 7.61 -5.10
CA SER A 87 -5.89 9.00 -4.66
C SER A 87 -7.18 9.82 -4.68
N ASN A 88 -8.09 9.53 -5.61
CA ASN A 88 -9.41 10.16 -5.70
C ASN A 88 -10.33 9.82 -4.51
N LEU A 89 -9.97 8.83 -3.68
CA LEU A 89 -10.65 8.57 -2.41
C LEU A 89 -10.28 9.59 -1.32
N SER A 90 -9.34 10.52 -1.60
CA SER A 90 -8.89 11.57 -0.68
C SER A 90 -8.31 11.03 0.64
N LEU A 91 -7.72 9.83 0.61
CA LEU A 91 -7.19 9.13 1.79
C LEU A 91 -5.86 9.66 2.31
N PHE A 92 -5.13 10.42 1.49
CA PHE A 92 -3.75 10.82 1.78
C PHE A 92 -3.63 12.31 2.13
N GLY A 93 -4.63 12.88 2.80
CA GLY A 93 -4.59 14.27 3.27
C GLY A 93 -4.45 15.30 2.13
N GLY A 94 -5.07 15.04 0.98
CA GLY A 94 -5.00 15.90 -0.20
C GLY A 94 -3.75 15.72 -1.07
N LEU A 95 -2.84 14.81 -0.70
CA LEU A 95 -1.69 14.44 -1.53
C LEU A 95 -2.01 13.23 -2.42
N PRO A 96 -1.45 13.12 -3.63
CA PRO A 96 -1.57 11.89 -4.41
C PRO A 96 -0.66 10.79 -3.86
N ALA A 97 -1.10 9.53 -3.96
CA ALA A 97 -0.18 8.41 -3.78
C ALA A 97 0.92 8.48 -4.86
N ASN A 98 2.14 8.13 -4.46
CA ASN A 98 3.34 8.30 -5.30
C ASN A 98 4.27 7.08 -5.29
N HIS A 99 3.96 6.06 -4.49
CA HIS A 99 4.80 4.89 -4.31
C HIS A 99 3.95 3.61 -4.29
N VAL A 100 4.38 2.59 -5.03
CA VAL A 100 3.68 1.31 -5.10
C VAL A 100 4.67 0.17 -4.88
N LEU A 101 4.30 -0.72 -3.95
CA LEU A 101 4.98 -1.98 -3.70
C LEU A 101 4.10 -3.14 -4.17
N VAL A 102 4.61 -3.93 -5.11
CA VAL A 102 3.94 -5.16 -5.55
C VAL A 102 4.61 -6.34 -4.85
N ASN A 103 3.84 -7.08 -4.04
CA ASN A 103 4.34 -8.27 -3.36
C ASN A 103 3.76 -9.53 -4.02
N GLN A 104 4.61 -10.53 -4.25
CA GLN A 104 4.20 -11.87 -4.68
C GLN A 104 4.51 -12.88 -3.59
N TYR A 105 3.53 -13.72 -3.28
CA TYR A 105 3.64 -14.85 -2.35
C TYR A 105 3.26 -16.15 -3.08
N LEU A 106 4.05 -17.18 -2.90
CA LEU A 106 3.72 -18.57 -3.24
C LEU A 106 2.91 -19.22 -2.10
N PRO A 107 2.25 -20.36 -2.34
CA PRO A 107 1.60 -21.11 -1.27
C PRO A 107 2.57 -21.40 -0.12
N GLY A 108 2.20 -21.03 1.10
CA GLY A 108 3.03 -21.16 2.30
C GLY A 108 3.98 -20.00 2.59
N GLU A 109 4.09 -19.02 1.68
CA GLU A 109 4.79 -17.76 1.92
C GLU A 109 3.90 -16.73 2.64
N GLY A 110 4.51 -15.74 3.28
CA GLY A 110 3.78 -14.71 4.00
C GLY A 110 4.64 -13.57 4.51
N ILE A 111 3.98 -12.59 5.13
CA ILE A 111 4.66 -11.52 5.87
C ILE A 111 4.84 -12.01 7.30
N MET A 112 6.08 -12.31 7.68
CA MET A 112 6.40 -12.64 9.07
C MET A 112 5.92 -11.50 9.98
N VAL A 113 5.26 -11.86 11.08
CA VAL A 113 4.90 -10.90 12.13
C VAL A 113 6.17 -10.24 12.63
N THR A 114 6.35 -8.96 12.30
CA THR A 114 7.45 -8.20 12.87
C THR A 114 6.96 -7.69 14.22
N THR A 115 7.48 -8.25 15.31
CA THR A 115 7.35 -7.60 16.61
C THR A 115 8.11 -6.28 16.52
N HIS A 116 7.43 -5.16 16.28
CA HIS A 116 8.03 -3.89 16.64
C HIS A 116 8.33 -3.97 18.14
N PRO A 117 9.60 -3.87 18.59
CA PRO A 117 9.83 -3.70 20.02
C PRO A 117 9.02 -2.48 20.44
N ARG A 118 8.22 -2.63 21.51
CA ARG A 118 7.48 -1.50 22.08
C ARG A 118 8.48 -0.35 22.26
N PRO A 119 8.15 0.90 21.94
CA PRO A 119 9.00 2.01 22.33
C PRO A 119 9.21 1.89 23.84
N VAL A 120 10.46 1.71 24.26
CA VAL A 120 10.83 1.82 25.68
C VAL A 120 10.43 3.22 26.11
N SER A 121 9.43 3.30 27.00
CA SER A 121 9.04 4.57 27.60
C SER A 121 10.25 5.14 28.34
N PRO A 122 10.67 6.39 28.10
CA PRO A 122 11.86 6.94 28.72
C PRO A 122 11.54 7.48 30.11
N HIS A 123 10.85 6.72 30.97
CA HIS A 123 10.63 7.13 32.36
C HIS A 123 10.43 5.91 33.27
N SER A 124 11.53 5.32 33.72
CA SER A 124 11.58 4.61 34.99
C SER A 124 13.04 4.41 35.41
N ASP A 125 13.68 5.49 35.83
CA ASP A 125 14.79 5.49 36.78
C ASP A 125 14.55 6.69 37.71
N PHE A 126 13.85 6.42 38.81
CA PHE A 126 14.05 7.09 40.10
C PHE A 126 14.87 6.15 40.96
#